data_AF-A0A4Q6ER59-F1
#
_entry.id   AF-A0A4Q6ER59-F1
#
_cell.length_a   1.000
_cell.length_b   1.000
_cell.length_c   1.000
_cell.angle_alpha   90.00
_cell.angle_beta   90.00
_cell.angle_gamma   90.00
#
_symmetry.space_group_name_H-M   'P 1'
#
loop_
_entity.id
_entity.type
_entity.pdbx_description
1 polymer ?
#
loop_
_entity_poly.entity_id
_entity_poly.type
_entity_poly.pdbx_seq_one_letter_code
_entity_poly.pdbx_strand_id
1 'polypeptide(L)' 'MGNKLFSQVTALTGLPEELIGPELKGLLERKGVAPEQVTMESLREALADYLAQVSLQIEGEACFHELDTVNGIRQ' A
#
# COMPACT_ATOMS: atom_id res chain seq x y z
N MET A 1 6.17 -12.86 17.57
CA MET A 1 5.70 -13.72 16.45
C MET A 1 5.61 -12.97 15.13
N GLY A 2 5.29 -11.67 15.09
CA GLY A 2 5.20 -10.87 13.86
C GLY A 2 6.37 -11.03 12.88
N ASN A 3 7.63 -10.90 13.32
CA ASN A 3 8.81 -10.96 12.41
C ASN A 3 8.88 -12.23 11.53
N LYS A 4 8.39 -13.39 12.01
CA LYS A 4 8.40 -14.63 11.19
C LYS A 4 7.33 -14.64 10.10
N LEU A 5 6.24 -13.88 10.29
CA LEU A 5 5.17 -13.76 9.30
C LEU A 5 5.55 -12.76 8.21
N PHE A 6 6.22 -11.68 8.60
CA PHE A 6 6.83 -10.73 7.66
C PHE A 6 7.79 -11.42 6.70
N SER A 7 8.78 -12.16 7.22
CA SER A 7 9.75 -12.87 6.37
C SER A 7 9.10 -13.94 5.48
N GLN A 8 7.95 -14.51 5.86
CA GLN A 8 7.22 -15.45 5.01
C GLN A 8 6.49 -14.74 3.88
N VAL A 9 5.85 -13.61 4.15
CA VAL A 9 5.12 -12.87 3.11
C VAL A 9 6.07 -12.18 2.14
N THR A 10 7.21 -11.64 2.61
CA THR A 10 8.25 -11.09 1.74
C THR A 10 8.83 -12.17 0.83
N ALA A 11 9.12 -13.36 1.37
CA ALA A 11 9.59 -14.50 0.59
C ALA A 11 8.58 -15.00 -0.45
N LEU A 12 7.29 -15.02 -0.12
CA LEU A 12 6.22 -15.45 -1.05
C LEU A 12 5.90 -14.42 -2.14
N THR A 13 6.08 -13.14 -1.84
CA THR A 13 5.76 -12.04 -2.77
C THR A 13 6.96 -11.62 -3.61
N GLY A 14 8.17 -12.02 -3.22
CA GLY A 14 9.41 -11.57 -3.86
C GLY A 14 9.71 -10.09 -3.63
N LEU A 15 8.98 -9.44 -2.72
CA LEU A 15 9.14 -8.02 -2.44
C LEU A 15 10.28 -7.79 -1.44
N PRO A 16 11.12 -6.77 -1.66
CA PRO A 16 12.23 -6.46 -0.77
C PRO A 16 11.73 -6.03 0.61
N GLU A 17 12.07 -6.82 1.63
CA GLU A 17 11.62 -6.65 3.03
C GLU A 17 11.94 -5.25 3.59
N GLU A 18 13.04 -4.65 3.16
CA GLU A 18 13.46 -3.31 3.60
C GLU A 18 12.50 -2.20 3.12
N LEU A 19 11.84 -2.39 1.97
CA LEU A 19 10.90 -1.41 1.42
C LEU A 19 9.49 -1.63 1.94
N ILE A 20 9.03 -2.88 2.02
CA ILE A 20 7.65 -3.19 2.41
C ILE A 20 7.45 -3.34 3.92
N GLY A 21 8.50 -3.67 4.67
CA GLY A 21 8.44 -3.84 6.12
C GLY A 21 7.94 -2.60 6.88
N PRO A 22 8.49 -1.39 6.64
CA PRO A 22 8.03 -0.16 7.29
C PRO A 22 6.59 0.19 6.93
N GLU A 23 6.21 0.02 5.66
CA GLU A 23 4.88 0.32 5.13
C GLU A 23 3.80 -0.59 5.72
N LEU A 24 4.04 -1.91 5.68
CA LEU A 24 3.15 -2.90 6.26
C LEU A 24 3.01 -2.73 7.77
N LYS A 25 4.10 -2.40 8.47
CA LYS A 25 4.05 -2.08 9.90
C LYS A 25 3.16 -0.85 10.15
N GLY A 26 3.33 0.21 9.36
CA GLY A 26 2.49 1.41 9.45
C GLY A 26 1.01 1.13 9.16
N LEU A 27 0.71 0.24 8.20
CA LEU A 27 -0.67 -0.18 7.91
C LEU A 27 -1.29 -0.97 9.06
N LEU A 28 -0.54 -1.88 9.67
CA LEU A 28 -1.00 -2.65 10.83
C LEU A 28 -1.23 -1.77 12.06
N GLU A 29 -0.34 -0.79 12.31
CA GLU A 29 -0.50 0.21 13.37
C GLU A 29 -1.76 1.07 13.16
N ARG A 30 -2.03 1.50 11.92
CA ARG A 30 -3.26 2.23 11.56
C ARG A 30 -4.53 1.41 11.79
N LYS A 31 -4.46 0.09 11.60
CA LYS A 31 -5.55 -0.85 11.90
C LYS A 31 -5.65 -1.19 13.40
N GLY A 32 -4.77 -0.65 14.25
CA GLY A 32 -4.74 -0.94 15.68
C GLY A 32 -4.27 -2.35 16.02
N VAL A 33 -3.65 -3.05 15.08
CA VAL A 33 -3.17 -4.42 15.28
C VAL A 33 -1.79 -4.36 15.93
N ALA A 34 -1.71 -4.82 17.18
CA ALA A 34 -0.44 -4.92 17.88
C ALA A 34 0.49 -5.93 17.16
N PRO A 35 1.82 -5.69 17.09
CA PRO A 35 2.79 -6.58 16.41
C PRO A 35 2.78 -8.02 16.94
N GLU A 36 2.29 -8.20 18.17
CA GLU A 36 2.15 -9.46 18.88
C GLU A 36 0.90 -10.25 18.47
N GLN A 37 -0.14 -9.53 17.99
CA GLN A 37 -1.43 -10.06 17.54
C GLN A 37 -1.53 -10.17 16.03
N VAL A 38 -0.47 -9.80 15.31
CA VAL A 38 -0.41 -9.91 13.84
C VAL A 38 -0.63 -11.35 13.43
N THR A 39 -1.69 -11.57 12.67
CA THR A 39 -2.02 -12.85 12.02
C THR A 39 -1.70 -12.78 10.53
N MET A 40 -1.62 -13.94 9.88
CA MET A 40 -1.49 -14.01 8.41
C MET A 40 -2.61 -13.27 7.68
N GLU A 41 -3.81 -13.26 8.27
CA GLU A 41 -4.98 -12.63 7.67
C GLU A 41 -4.87 -11.10 7.73
N SER A 42 -4.49 -10.56 8.89
CA SER A 42 -4.19 -9.13 9.05
C SER A 42 -3.05 -8.67 8.14
N LEU A 43 -2.02 -9.51 7.96
CA LEU A 43 -0.89 -9.20 7.09
C LEU A 43 -1.28 -9.23 5.60
N ARG A 44 -2.11 -10.19 5.20
CA ARG A 44 -2.65 -10.27 3.83
C ARG A 44 -3.52 -9.06 3.51
N GLU A 45 -4.35 -8.64 4.46
CA GLU A 45 -5.21 -7.47 4.31
C GLU A 45 -4.40 -6.17 4.22
N ALA A 46 -3.38 -6.00 5.08
CA ALA A 46 -2.45 -4.88 5.00
C ALA A 46 -1.68 -4.85 3.66
N LEU A 47 -1.25 -6.02 3.16
CA LEU A 47 -0.58 -6.10 1.86
C LEU A 47 -1.52 -5.78 0.70
N ALA A 48 -2.77 -6.21 0.75
CA ALA A 48 -3.77 -5.88 -0.26
C ALA A 48 -4.03 -4.37 -0.30
N ASP A 49 -4.17 -3.72 0.86
CA ASP A 49 -4.31 -2.27 0.97
C ASP A 49 -3.07 -1.54 0.41
N TYR A 50 -1.87 -2.03 0.72
CA TYR A 50 -0.63 -1.50 0.18
C TYR A 50 -0.58 -1.57 -1.36
N LEU A 51 -0.88 -2.74 -1.93
CA LEU A 51 -0.88 -2.95 -3.38
C LEU A 51 -1.95 -2.11 -4.09
N ALA A 52 -3.13 -1.95 -3.48
CA ALA A 52 -4.18 -1.08 -4.00
C ALA A 52 -3.73 0.38 -4.00
N GLN A 53 -3.08 0.84 -2.93
CA GLN A 53 -2.56 2.20 -2.83
C GLN A 53 -1.43 2.46 -3.83
N VAL A 54 -0.51 1.51 -4.01
CA VAL A 54 0.56 1.60 -5.01
C VAL A 54 -0.01 1.61 -6.43
N SER A 55 -1.01 0.76 -6.72
CA SER A 55 -1.69 0.76 -8.03
C SER A 55 -2.36 2.10 -8.31
N LEU A 56 -3.03 2.69 -7.32
CA LEU A 56 -3.63 4.02 -7.43
C LEU A 56 -2.61 5.14 -7.61
N GLN A 57 -1.40 5.01 -7.07
CA GLN A 57 -0.32 5.98 -7.30
C GLN A 57 0.25 5.87 -8.72
N ILE A 58 0.41 4.64 -9.22
CA ILE A 58 0.84 4.38 -10.60
C ILE A 58 -0.20 4.90 -11.61
N GLU A 59 -1.49 4.71 -11.34
CA GLU A 59 -2.58 5.22 -12.16
C GLU A 59 -2.84 6.73 -11.95
N GLY A 60 -2.51 7.25 -10.76
CA GLY A 60 -2.65 8.65 -10.39
C GLY A 60 -1.70 9.60 -11.16
N GLU A 61 -0.58 9.10 -11.66
CA GLU A 61 0.26 9.85 -12.62
C GLU A 61 -0.34 9.90 -14.04
N ALA A 62 -1.38 9.10 -14.34
CA ALA A 62 -2.07 9.14 -15.61
C ALA A 62 -3.32 10.07 -15.63
N CYS A 63 -3.70 10.68 -14.51
CA CYS A 63 -4.97 11.41 -14.39
C CYS A 63 -4.86 12.94 -14.22
N PHE A 64 -3.71 13.56 -14.53
CA PHE A 64 -3.56 15.02 -14.55
C PHE A 64 -3.11 15.54 -15.93
N HIS A 65 -3.94 15.32 -16.96
CA HIS A 65 -3.84 16.10 -18.21
C HIS A 65 -5.18 16.18 -18.96
N GLU A 66 -6.29 16.54 -18.30
CA GLU A 66 -7.50 16.90 -19.06
C GLU A 66 -8.44 17.88 -18.34
N LEU A 67 -7.90 18.93 -17.71
CA LEU A 67 -8.73 20.01 -17.12
C LEU A 67 -8.28 21.44 -17.44
N ASP A 68 -7.57 21.70 -18.56
CA ASP A 68 -7.11 23.07 -18.91
C ASP A 68 -7.69 23.68 -20.21
N THR A 69 -8.74 23.12 -20.81
CA THR A 69 -9.31 23.69 -22.07
C THR A 69 -10.78 24.05 -22.06
N VAL A 70 -11.42 24.21 -20.88
CA VAL A 70 -12.78 24.79 -20.81
C VAL A 70 -12.83 25.98 -19.87
N ASN A 71 -11.90 26.92 -20.05
CA ASN A 71 -12.09 28.29 -19.58
C ASN A 71 -11.48 29.28 -20.56
N GLY A 72 -12.14 29.44 -21.71
CA GLY A 72 -11.73 30.40 -22.72
C GLY A 72 -12.59 30.30 -23.96
N ILE A 73 -13.77 30.94 -23.93
CA ILE A 73 -14.30 31.83 -24.98
C ILE A 73 -15.50 32.53 -24.33
N ARG A 74 -15.20 33.67 -23.69
CA ARG A 74 -16.04 34.85 -23.86
C ARG A 74 -15.80 35.33 -25.29
N GLN A 75 -16.84 35.35 -26.11
CA GLN A 75 -17.21 36.40 -27.07
C GLN A 75 -18.68 36.20 -27.43
#